data_AF-A0A958MNY2-F1
#
_entry.id   AF-A0A958MNY2-F1
#
_cell.length_a   1.000
_cell.length_b   1.000
_cell.length_c   1.000
_cell.angle_alpha   90.00
_cell.angle_beta   90.00
_cell.angle_gamma   90.00
#
_symmetry.space_group_name_H-M   'P 1'
#
loop_
_entity.id
_entity.type
_entity.pdbx_description
1 polymer ?
#
loop_
_entity_poly.entity_id
_entity_poly.type
_entity_poly.pdbx_seq_one_letter_code
_entity_poly.pdbx_strand_id
1 'polypeptide(L)'
;MKKNILLIAAALFLFLGNQSVNAQAKMKKEAHTEIAQKSEVSAKEKMMNLVRPLGLNDKQQEQVLGLFAKAEEKMSKAKKESDTQEIEAKQTKMDAFVTSKMKEILDEEQYKKYLDLAKAL
;
A
#
# COMPACT_ATOMS: atom_id res chain seq x y z
N MET A 1 24.97 67.94 19.05
CA MET A 1 23.70 67.20 19.23
C MET A 1 23.22 66.79 17.83
N LYS A 2 23.45 65.53 17.44
CA LYS A 2 22.50 64.40 17.44
C LYS A 2 21.64 64.33 16.17
N LYS A 3 21.84 63.19 15.45
CA LYS A 3 20.91 62.50 14.53
C LYS A 3 20.78 63.18 13.15
N ASN A 4 21.08 62.53 12.03
CA ASN A 4 20.26 61.45 11.44
C ASN A 4 21.10 60.56 10.51
N ILE A 5 21.58 59.43 11.01
CA ILE A 5 21.86 58.25 10.20
C ILE A 5 20.65 57.35 10.41
N LEU A 6 19.72 57.34 9.47
CA LEU A 6 18.76 56.26 9.32
C LEU A 6 18.08 56.48 7.98
N LEU A 7 18.23 55.51 7.07
CA LEU A 7 17.26 55.08 6.05
C LEU A 7 18.00 54.30 4.95
N ILE A 8 18.74 53.25 5.32
CA ILE A 8 19.11 52.17 4.40
C ILE A 8 18.94 50.86 5.18
N ALA A 9 17.70 50.45 5.42
CA ALA A 9 17.41 49.14 6.00
C ALA A 9 15.97 48.71 5.67
N ALA A 10 15.61 48.69 4.39
CA ALA A 10 14.31 48.16 3.96
C ALA A 10 14.36 47.64 2.51
N ALA A 11 15.34 46.80 2.17
CA ALA A 11 15.37 46.15 0.85
C ALA A 11 16.12 44.81 0.80
N LEU A 12 16.24 44.07 1.92
CA LEU A 12 16.92 42.76 1.95
C LEU A 12 16.11 41.66 2.64
N PHE A 13 14.78 41.68 2.52
CA PHE A 13 13.91 40.61 3.04
C PHE A 13 12.95 40.01 1.99
N LEU A 14 13.33 40.00 0.70
CA LEU A 14 12.50 39.41 -0.36
C LEU A 14 13.22 38.35 -1.21
N PHE A 15 14.19 37.61 -0.65
CA PHE A 15 14.83 36.50 -1.39
C PHE A 15 15.18 35.26 -0.57
N LEU A 16 14.56 35.04 0.59
CA LEU A 16 14.66 33.76 1.30
C LEU A 16 13.27 33.26 1.68
N GLY A 17 12.61 32.57 0.75
CA GLY A 17 11.31 31.97 1.04
C GLY A 17 10.71 31.20 -0.11
N ASN A 18 11.47 30.36 -0.82
CA ASN A 18 10.84 29.43 -1.78
C ASN A 18 11.57 28.09 -2.00
N GLN A 19 12.21 27.51 -0.98
CA GLN A 19 12.88 26.21 -1.13
C GLN A 19 12.34 25.11 -0.19
N SER A 20 11.27 25.35 0.58
CA SER A 20 10.74 24.36 1.53
C SER A 20 9.69 23.39 0.95
N VAL A 21 9.26 23.54 -0.32
CA VAL A 21 8.18 22.69 -0.88
C VAL A 21 8.69 21.38 -1.51
N ASN A 22 9.99 21.22 -1.78
CA ASN A 22 10.51 20.03 -2.45
C ASN A 22 11.01 18.89 -1.53
N ALA A 23 11.19 19.14 -0.23
CA ALA A 23 11.63 18.10 0.70
C ALA A 23 10.52 17.08 1.01
N GLN A 24 9.26 17.53 1.14
CA GLN A 24 8.12 16.63 1.35
C GLN A 24 7.79 15.77 0.12
N ALA A 25 8.06 16.26 -1.09
CA ALA A 25 7.82 15.52 -2.33
C ALA A 25 8.81 14.35 -2.53
N LYS A 26 10.09 14.53 -2.17
CA LYS A 26 11.09 13.45 -2.22
C LYS A 26 10.84 12.38 -1.16
N MET A 27 10.56 12.79 0.09
CA MET A 27 10.26 11.84 1.17
C MET A 27 8.98 11.03 0.92
N LYS A 28 7.94 11.64 0.34
CA LYS A 28 6.73 10.88 -0.07
C LYS A 28 7.00 9.87 -1.18
N LYS A 29 7.92 10.16 -2.11
CA LYS A 29 8.22 9.28 -3.24
C LYS A 29 9.00 8.03 -2.80
N GLU A 30 10.03 8.21 -1.98
CA GLU A 30 10.83 7.10 -1.45
C GLU A 30 10.02 6.18 -0.53
N ALA A 31 9.21 6.76 0.37
CA ALA A 31 8.29 5.98 1.19
C ALA A 31 7.21 5.24 0.37
N HIS A 32 6.76 5.80 -0.76
CA HIS A 32 5.83 5.10 -1.65
C HIS A 32 6.48 3.93 -2.38
N THR A 33 7.74 4.08 -2.83
CA THR A 33 8.48 3.03 -3.53
C THR A 33 8.81 1.86 -2.58
N GLU A 34 9.22 2.16 -1.35
CA GLU A 34 9.57 1.13 -0.35
C GLU A 34 8.33 0.35 0.12
N ILE A 35 7.20 1.03 0.34
CA ILE A 35 5.92 0.37 0.67
C ILE A 35 5.42 -0.48 -0.50
N ALA A 36 5.55 -0.01 -1.74
CA ALA A 36 5.17 -0.76 -2.93
C ALA A 36 6.00 -2.04 -3.10
N GLN A 37 7.33 -1.94 -2.93
CA GLN A 37 8.22 -3.10 -2.98
C GLN A 37 7.90 -4.11 -1.87
N LYS A 38 7.64 -3.66 -0.64
CA LYS A 38 7.27 -4.56 0.46
C LYS A 38 5.93 -5.27 0.22
N SER A 39 4.94 -4.58 -0.34
CA SER A 39 3.66 -5.21 -0.71
C SER A 39 3.80 -6.21 -1.86
N GLU A 40 4.69 -5.94 -2.80
CA GLU A 40 4.93 -6.87 -3.92
C GLU A 40 5.58 -8.18 -3.42
N VAL A 41 6.56 -8.08 -2.52
CA VAL A 41 7.19 -9.25 -1.88
C VAL A 41 6.16 -10.06 -1.09
N SER A 42 5.34 -9.42 -0.25
CA SER A 42 4.30 -10.11 0.55
C SER A 42 3.21 -10.75 -0.33
N ALA A 43 2.74 -10.06 -1.36
CA ALA A 43 1.76 -10.61 -2.31
C ALA A 43 2.34 -11.82 -3.08
N LYS A 44 3.61 -11.76 -3.46
CA LYS A 44 4.30 -12.85 -4.13
C LYS A 44 4.48 -14.07 -3.22
N GLU A 45 4.85 -13.87 -1.96
CA GLU A 45 4.94 -14.95 -0.97
C GLU A 45 3.60 -15.65 -0.76
N LYS A 46 2.51 -14.89 -0.60
CA LYS A 46 1.15 -15.45 -0.48
C LYS A 46 0.75 -16.26 -1.70
N MET A 47 1.01 -15.74 -2.90
CA MET A 47 0.75 -16.46 -4.14
C MET A 47 1.57 -17.76 -4.22
N MET A 48 2.87 -17.70 -3.92
CA MET A 48 3.77 -18.86 -3.93
C MET A 48 3.30 -19.98 -3.00
N ASN A 49 2.77 -19.63 -1.83
CA ASN A 49 2.21 -20.60 -0.88
C ASN A 49 0.95 -21.30 -1.40
N LEU A 50 0.28 -20.74 -2.42
CA LEU A 50 -0.90 -21.32 -3.05
C LEU A 50 -0.59 -22.08 -4.36
N VAL A 51 0.54 -21.80 -5.02
CA VAL A 51 0.89 -22.43 -6.32
C VAL A 51 0.89 -23.95 -6.23
N ARG A 52 1.65 -24.52 -5.30
CA ARG A 52 1.80 -25.98 -5.20
C ARG A 52 0.56 -26.66 -4.64
N PRO A 53 -0.08 -26.17 -3.56
CA PRO A 53 -1.27 -26.83 -3.00
C PRO A 53 -2.48 -26.80 -3.94
N LEU A 54 -2.64 -25.72 -4.71
CA LEU A 54 -3.77 -25.55 -5.62
C LEU A 54 -3.43 -25.95 -7.06
N GLY A 55 -2.16 -26.16 -7.40
CA GLY A 55 -1.76 -26.46 -8.78
C GLY A 55 -2.07 -25.30 -9.72
N LEU A 56 -1.76 -24.06 -9.31
CA LEU A 56 -2.07 -22.86 -10.09
C LEU A 56 -1.26 -22.83 -11.39
N ASN A 57 -1.93 -22.65 -12.53
CA ASN A 57 -1.25 -22.37 -13.79
C ASN A 57 -0.77 -20.91 -13.87
N ASP A 58 0.08 -20.58 -14.85
CA ASP A 58 0.71 -19.26 -14.97
C ASP A 58 -0.30 -18.10 -15.00
N LYS A 59 -1.42 -18.28 -15.70
CA LYS A 59 -2.48 -17.26 -15.77
C LYS A 59 -3.15 -17.07 -14.39
N GLN A 60 -3.44 -18.16 -13.69
CA GLN A 60 -4.00 -18.09 -12.34
C GLN A 60 -3.02 -17.46 -11.37
N GLN A 61 -1.72 -17.76 -11.47
CA GLN A 61 -0.67 -17.16 -10.64
C GLN A 61 -0.62 -15.65 -10.81
N GLU A 62 -0.67 -15.15 -12.05
CA GLU A 62 -0.70 -13.71 -12.33
C GLU A 62 -1.96 -13.04 -11.73
N GLN A 63 -3.13 -13.66 -11.90
CA GLN A 63 -4.39 -13.15 -11.37
C GLN A 63 -4.40 -13.13 -9.83
N VAL A 64 -3.90 -14.19 -9.19
CA VAL A 64 -3.78 -14.30 -7.72
C VAL A 64 -2.78 -13.27 -7.17
N LEU A 65 -1.62 -13.11 -7.83
CA LEU A 65 -0.63 -12.10 -7.45
C LEU A 65 -1.24 -10.69 -7.50
N GLY A 66 -1.93 -10.37 -8.61
CA GLY A 66 -2.60 -9.08 -8.78
C GLY A 66 -3.72 -8.85 -7.77
N LEU A 67 -4.44 -9.90 -7.37
CA LEU A 67 -5.45 -9.84 -6.32
C LEU A 67 -4.83 -9.48 -4.96
N PHE A 68 -3.77 -10.19 -4.56
CA PHE A 68 -3.11 -9.91 -3.28
C PHE A 68 -2.43 -8.55 -3.25
N ALA A 69 -1.77 -8.13 -4.33
CA ALA A 69 -1.17 -6.79 -4.41
C ALA A 69 -2.22 -5.68 -4.22
N LYS A 70 -3.39 -5.81 -4.87
CA LYS A 70 -4.51 -4.86 -4.70
C LYS A 70 -5.10 -4.89 -3.29
N ALA A 71 -5.23 -6.07 -2.69
CA ALA A 71 -5.74 -6.21 -1.33
C ALA A 71 -4.80 -5.54 -0.31
N GLU A 72 -3.49 -5.75 -0.46
CA GLU A 72 -2.47 -5.16 0.39
C GLU A 72 -2.37 -3.65 0.22
N GLU A 73 -2.45 -3.13 -1.00
CA GLU A 73 -2.47 -1.69 -1.24
C GLU A 73 -3.66 -1.02 -0.52
N LYS A 74 -4.86 -1.61 -0.65
CA LYS A 74 -6.07 -1.12 0.02
C LYS A 74 -5.95 -1.19 1.54
N MET A 75 -5.41 -2.29 2.08
CA MET A 75 -5.21 -2.43 3.52
C MET A 75 -4.11 -1.50 4.05
N SER A 76 -3.04 -1.27 3.29
CA SER A 76 -1.99 -0.32 3.68
C SER A 76 -2.52 1.11 3.73
N LYS A 77 -3.42 1.49 2.82
CA LYS A 77 -4.12 2.79 2.87
C LYS A 77 -5.01 2.87 4.09
N ALA A 78 -5.83 1.84 4.33
CA ALA A 78 -6.70 1.78 5.51
C ALA A 78 -5.94 1.92 6.84
N LYS A 79 -4.78 1.26 6.98
CA LYS A 79 -3.94 1.33 8.20
C LYS A 79 -3.36 2.72 8.46
N LYS A 80 -3.27 3.59 7.45
CA LYS A 80 -2.77 4.97 7.61
C LYS A 80 -3.87 5.95 8.01
N GLU A 81 -5.14 5.58 7.81
CA GLU A 81 -6.28 6.50 7.88
C GLU A 81 -7.28 6.17 9.00
N SER A 82 -7.21 4.98 9.60
CA SER A 82 -8.23 4.45 10.51
C SER A 82 -7.70 4.02 11.89
N ASP A 83 -8.60 3.97 12.87
CA ASP A 83 -8.36 3.34 14.16
C ASP A 83 -8.38 1.80 14.08
N THR A 84 -7.97 1.13 15.17
CA THR A 84 -7.83 -0.34 15.22
C THR A 84 -9.13 -1.09 14.94
N GLN A 85 -10.27 -0.60 15.43
CA GLN A 85 -11.57 -1.27 15.23
C GLN A 85 -12.05 -1.15 13.77
N GLU A 86 -11.84 -0.01 13.14
CA GLU A 86 -12.12 0.17 11.72
C GLU A 86 -11.20 -0.67 10.83
N ILE A 87 -9.93 -0.87 11.24
CA ILE A 87 -8.99 -1.73 10.51
C ILE A 87 -9.47 -3.18 10.51
N GLU A 88 -9.95 -3.70 11.64
CA GLU A 88 -10.50 -5.07 11.73
C GLU A 88 -11.74 -5.24 10.83
N ALA A 89 -12.67 -4.29 10.88
CA ALA A 89 -13.85 -4.32 10.02
C ALA A 89 -13.49 -4.26 8.52
N LYS A 90 -12.46 -3.48 8.16
CA LYS A 90 -11.94 -3.40 6.79
C LYS A 90 -11.20 -4.68 6.39
N GLN A 91 -10.49 -5.31 7.31
CA GLN A 91 -9.82 -6.61 7.09
C GLN A 91 -10.85 -7.69 6.74
N THR A 92 -11.92 -7.84 7.54
CA THR A 92 -12.99 -8.82 7.27
C THR A 92 -13.64 -8.62 5.90
N LYS A 93 -13.89 -7.35 5.52
CA LYS A 93 -14.41 -7.03 4.18
C LYS A 93 -13.40 -7.37 3.08
N MET A 94 -12.10 -7.17 3.34
CA MET A 94 -11.04 -7.52 2.41
C MET A 94 -10.95 -9.04 2.22
N ASP A 95 -11.06 -9.81 3.29
CA ASP A 95 -10.99 -11.27 3.24
C ASP A 95 -12.17 -11.86 2.47
N ALA A 96 -13.38 -11.28 2.66
CA ALA A 96 -14.55 -11.62 1.87
C ALA A 96 -14.36 -11.27 0.38
N PHE A 97 -13.78 -10.12 0.08
CA PHE A 97 -13.46 -9.71 -1.30
C PHE A 97 -12.45 -10.65 -1.95
N VAL A 98 -11.35 -10.97 -1.26
CA VAL A 98 -10.33 -11.91 -1.74
C VAL A 98 -10.94 -13.28 -1.99
N THR A 99 -11.70 -13.81 -1.03
CA THR A 99 -12.36 -15.12 -1.16
C THR A 99 -13.32 -15.16 -2.35
N SER A 100 -14.12 -14.11 -2.53
CA SER A 100 -15.02 -13.99 -3.70
C SER A 100 -14.23 -13.99 -5.02
N LYS A 101 -13.13 -13.25 -5.10
CA LYS A 101 -12.29 -13.20 -6.31
C LYS A 101 -11.50 -14.47 -6.56
N MET A 102 -11.08 -15.19 -5.52
CA MET A 102 -10.47 -16.52 -5.70
C MET A 102 -11.44 -17.49 -6.36
N LYS A 103 -12.76 -17.43 -6.04
CA LYS A 103 -13.77 -18.26 -6.71
C LYS A 103 -13.89 -18.00 -8.21
N GLU A 104 -13.59 -16.77 -8.67
CA GLU A 104 -13.62 -16.41 -10.09
C GLU A 104 -12.34 -16.84 -10.84
N ILE A 105 -11.21 -16.99 -10.12
CA ILE A 105 -9.90 -17.31 -10.71
C ILE A 105 -9.62 -18.82 -10.71
N LEU A 106 -10.04 -19.49 -9.64
CA LEU A 106 -9.83 -20.91 -9.43
C LEU A 106 -10.97 -21.73 -10.05
N ASP A 107 -10.67 -22.96 -10.44
CA ASP A 107 -11.72 -23.94 -10.69
C ASP A 107 -12.37 -24.41 -9.37
N GLU A 108 -13.43 -25.21 -9.47
CA GLU A 108 -14.20 -25.66 -8.32
C GLU A 108 -13.37 -26.50 -7.33
N GLU A 109 -12.49 -27.38 -7.82
CA GLU A 109 -11.66 -28.24 -6.97
C GLU A 109 -10.58 -27.42 -6.26
N GLN A 110 -9.93 -26.51 -6.98
CA GLN A 110 -8.95 -25.58 -6.46
C GLN A 110 -9.57 -24.65 -5.42
N TYR A 111 -10.76 -24.12 -5.68
CA TYR A 111 -11.46 -23.24 -4.74
C TYR A 111 -11.85 -23.97 -3.45
N LYS A 112 -12.27 -25.23 -3.55
CA LYS A 112 -12.54 -26.06 -2.37
C LYS A 112 -11.28 -26.26 -1.52
N LYS A 113 -10.15 -26.63 -2.14
CA LYS A 113 -8.85 -26.75 -1.46
C LYS A 113 -8.42 -25.43 -0.82
N TYR A 114 -8.64 -24.31 -1.51
CA TYR A 114 -8.37 -22.98 -0.97
C TYR A 114 -9.17 -22.70 0.32
N LEU A 115 -10.46 -23.03 0.34
CA LEU A 115 -11.29 -22.85 1.54
C LEU A 115 -10.83 -23.74 2.71
N ASP A 116 -10.34 -24.94 2.43
CA ASP A 116 -9.81 -25.83 3.46
C ASP A 116 -8.48 -25.29 4.03
N LEU A 117 -7.59 -24.78 3.18
CA LEU A 117 -6.35 -24.11 3.60
C LEU A 117 -6.64 -22.85 4.44
N ALA A 118 -7.64 -22.06 4.06
CA ALA A 118 -8.01 -20.84 4.75
C ALA A 118 -8.59 -21.09 6.16
N LYS A 119 -9.17 -22.27 6.41
CA LYS A 119 -9.67 -22.68 7.74
C LYS A 119 -8.61 -23.28 8.64
N ALA A 120 -7.49 -23.72 8.07
CA ALA A 120 -6.39 -24.36 8.78
C ALA A 120 -5.36 -23.35 9.35
N LEU A 121 -5.54 -22.06 9.05
CA LEU A 121 -4.76 -20.92 9.54
C LEU A 121 -5.51 -20.21 10.66
#